data_AF-A0A7S0H060-F1
#
_entry.id   AF-A0A7S0H060-F1
#
_cell.length_a   1.000
_cell.length_b   1.000
_cell.length_c   1.000
_cell.angle_alpha   90.00
_cell.angle_beta   90.00
_cell.angle_gamma   90.00
#
_symmetry.space_group_name_H-M   'P 1'
#
loop_
_entity.id
_entity.type
_entity.pdbx_description
1 polymer ?
#
loop_
_entity_poly.entity_id
_entity_poly.type
_entity_poly.pdbx_seq_one_letter_code
_entity_poly.pdbx_strand_id
1 'polypeptide(L)'
;RSIADHSVENESHRASCIRKSFALFLFLIYTTMASKDYYKEVSQGAQTKTSNGYDAEGFDPIADTVGPGIYGGRVKRDEKTGKIVIGKQYQNHNKAPGPIYDGSGYTEMTEALRYGKEAIQKVLKKNPKAINEITTGGATPLHMCGMSQRGQLSTAHIISEGGAVDAVDTYGYTPLHRMASNDLAIGAKALLDAGADAFKKTRCGEDAFSIAAESRAYKVIKVLKEYLDEADSKSKS
;
A
#
# COMPACT_ATOMS: atom_id res chain seq x y z
N ARG A 1 34.40 20.14 16.33
CA ARG A 1 32.95 20.39 16.18
C ARG A 1 32.54 19.95 14.78
N SER A 2 32.12 18.70 14.59
CA SER A 2 31.25 18.25 13.48
C SER A 2 31.09 16.73 13.55
N ILE A 3 30.50 16.24 14.64
CA ILE A 3 29.99 14.85 14.76
C ILE A 3 28.47 14.89 15.02
N ALA A 4 27.90 16.08 15.22
CA ALA A 4 26.48 16.27 15.56
C ALA A 4 25.58 16.60 14.36
N ASP A 5 26.11 16.95 13.18
CA ASP A 5 25.27 17.28 12.00
C ASP A 5 24.79 16.04 11.23
N HIS A 6 25.60 14.97 11.16
CA HIS A 6 25.20 13.75 10.44
C HIS A 6 24.14 12.89 11.15
N SER A 7 23.98 13.03 12.47
CA SER A 7 22.93 12.32 13.22
C SER A 7 21.55 12.96 13.05
N VAL A 8 21.50 14.30 12.93
CA VAL A 8 20.24 15.06 12.89
C VAL A 8 19.55 14.95 11.52
N GLU A 9 20.32 14.91 10.42
CA GLU A 9 19.73 14.69 9.08
C GLU A 9 19.10 13.30 8.95
N ASN A 10 19.74 12.27 9.53
CA ASN A 10 19.27 10.89 9.47
C ASN A 10 18.03 10.66 10.37
N GLU A 11 17.97 11.32 11.53
CA GLU A 11 16.79 11.35 12.39
C GLU A 11 15.63 12.13 11.75
N SER A 12 15.89 13.21 11.01
CA SER A 12 14.84 13.94 10.29
C SER A 12 14.26 13.16 9.12
N HIS A 13 15.08 12.37 8.40
CA HIS A 13 14.61 11.48 7.34
C HIS A 13 13.78 10.32 7.92
N ARG A 14 14.24 9.71 9.02
CA ARG A 14 13.46 8.71 9.76
C ARG A 14 12.14 9.30 10.28
N ALA A 15 12.16 10.47 10.92
CA ALA A 15 10.96 11.17 11.42
C ALA A 15 9.97 11.55 10.30
N SER A 16 10.47 11.85 9.09
CA SER A 16 9.65 12.10 7.90
C SER A 16 8.99 10.84 7.35
N CYS A 17 9.68 9.68 7.36
CA CYS A 17 9.06 8.38 7.07
C CYS A 17 8.01 8.01 8.16
N ILE A 18 8.33 8.24 9.45
CA ILE A 18 7.49 7.96 10.63
C ILE A 18 6.13 8.71 10.59
N ARG A 19 6.10 9.98 10.16
CA ARG A 19 4.83 10.73 10.03
C ARG A 19 3.95 10.23 8.88
N LYS A 20 4.53 9.64 7.83
CA LYS A 20 3.77 9.08 6.69
C LYS A 20 3.16 7.71 7.02
N SER A 21 3.81 6.93 7.88
CA SER A 21 3.26 5.68 8.44
C SER A 21 2.06 5.95 9.36
N PHE A 22 2.10 7.02 10.16
CA PHE A 22 0.98 7.39 11.06
C PHE A 22 -0.27 7.88 10.31
N ALA A 23 -0.12 8.49 9.13
CA ALA A 23 -1.24 8.89 8.29
C ALA A 23 -2.00 7.68 7.70
N LEU A 24 -1.30 6.56 7.45
CA LEU A 24 -1.95 5.29 7.09
C LEU A 24 -2.58 4.60 8.30
N PHE A 25 -2.07 4.81 9.51
CA PHE A 25 -2.64 4.26 10.75
C PHE A 25 -4.02 4.88 11.08
N LEU A 26 -4.24 6.15 10.74
CA LEU A 26 -5.56 6.80 10.80
C LEU A 26 -6.57 6.26 9.78
N PHE A 27 -6.10 5.57 8.73
CA PHE A 27 -6.94 4.98 7.67
C PHE A 27 -7.81 3.81 8.17
N LEU A 28 -7.38 3.11 9.23
CA LEU A 28 -8.11 1.98 9.82
C LEU A 28 -9.15 2.40 10.88
N ILE A 29 -9.01 3.57 11.50
CA ILE A 29 -9.97 4.07 12.51
C ILE A 29 -11.12 4.83 11.82
N TYR A 30 -10.87 5.51 10.70
CA TYR A 30 -11.88 6.38 10.08
C TYR A 30 -12.95 5.67 9.25
N THR A 31 -12.70 4.45 8.75
CA THR A 31 -13.69 3.73 7.93
C THR A 31 -14.87 3.17 8.74
N THR A 32 -14.83 3.19 10.08
CA THR A 32 -15.94 2.74 10.93
C THR A 32 -16.59 3.85 11.76
N MET A 33 -16.03 5.07 11.87
CA MET A 33 -16.56 6.09 12.79
C MET A 33 -16.83 7.49 12.20
N ALA A 34 -16.49 7.79 10.95
CA ALA A 34 -16.72 9.14 10.44
C ALA A 34 -18.18 9.35 10.02
N SER A 35 -19.00 9.82 10.97
CA SER A 35 -20.31 10.39 10.66
C SER A 35 -20.14 11.56 9.68
N LYS A 36 -21.20 11.85 8.92
CA LYS A 36 -21.25 12.94 7.92
C LYS A 36 -20.86 14.32 8.47
N ASP A 37 -20.82 14.49 9.80
CA ASP A 37 -20.64 15.78 10.46
C ASP A 37 -19.16 16.19 10.59
N TYR A 38 -18.22 15.25 10.74
CA TYR A 38 -16.77 15.57 10.77
C TYR A 38 -16.28 16.19 9.46
N TYR A 39 -16.87 15.78 8.33
CA TYR A 39 -16.50 16.29 7.00
C TYR A 39 -16.97 17.73 6.74
N LYS A 40 -17.96 18.23 7.51
CA LYS A 40 -18.40 19.63 7.39
C LYS A 40 -17.39 20.61 7.96
N GLU A 41 -16.72 20.26 9.06
CA GLU A 41 -15.80 21.17 9.76
C GLU A 41 -14.44 21.31 9.04
N VAL A 42 -13.89 20.22 8.48
CA VAL A 42 -12.63 20.28 7.69
C VAL A 42 -12.80 21.13 6.42
N SER A 43 -14.00 21.15 5.85
CA SER A 43 -14.31 21.92 4.64
C SER A 43 -14.32 23.44 4.82
N GLN A 44 -14.33 23.94 6.06
CA GLN A 44 -14.35 25.36 6.39
C GLN A 44 -12.94 25.97 6.52
N GLY A 45 -11.89 25.15 6.61
CA GLY A 45 -10.51 25.60 6.82
C GLY A 45 -9.59 25.61 5.58
N ALA A 46 -10.05 25.16 4.41
CA ALA A 46 -9.21 25.00 3.22
C ALA A 46 -9.52 26.04 2.14
N GLN A 47 -8.45 26.52 1.50
CA GLN A 47 -8.39 27.65 0.58
C GLN A 47 -9.34 27.55 -0.64
N THR A 48 -9.57 28.72 -1.24
CA THR A 48 -10.42 29.05 -2.39
C THR A 48 -10.71 27.88 -3.34
N LYS A 49 -11.89 27.27 -3.17
CA LYS A 49 -12.45 26.27 -4.11
C LYS A 49 -12.76 26.93 -5.45
N THR A 50 -12.42 26.27 -6.55
CA THR A 50 -12.90 26.65 -7.89
C THR A 50 -14.41 26.38 -8.00
N SER A 51 -15.08 26.96 -9.00
CA SER A 51 -16.54 26.79 -9.23
C SER A 51 -16.98 25.32 -9.33
N ASN A 52 -16.04 24.41 -9.59
CA ASN A 52 -16.27 22.99 -9.80
C ASN A 52 -15.94 22.14 -8.55
N GLY A 53 -15.58 22.75 -7.42
CA GLY A 53 -15.32 22.05 -6.15
C GLY A 53 -13.88 21.55 -5.96
N TYR A 54 -13.04 21.65 -6.98
CA TYR A 54 -11.61 21.31 -6.93
C TYR A 54 -10.76 22.49 -6.46
N ASP A 55 -9.58 22.21 -5.93
CA ASP A 55 -8.56 23.25 -5.71
C ASP A 55 -7.81 23.61 -7.02
N ALA A 56 -6.87 24.56 -6.95
CA ALA A 56 -6.11 25.05 -8.11
C ALA A 56 -5.20 23.98 -8.75
N GLU A 57 -4.92 22.87 -8.05
CA GLU A 57 -4.17 21.72 -8.55
C GLU A 57 -5.09 20.57 -9.01
N GLY A 58 -6.41 20.75 -8.94
CA GLY A 58 -7.40 19.76 -9.35
C GLY A 58 -7.74 18.74 -8.26
N PHE A 59 -7.38 18.99 -7.00
CA PHE A 59 -7.68 18.12 -5.87
C PHE A 59 -9.15 18.21 -5.48
N ASP A 60 -9.82 17.05 -5.46
CA ASP A 60 -11.16 16.89 -4.93
C ASP A 60 -11.07 16.47 -3.45
N PRO A 61 -11.37 17.36 -2.50
CA PRO A 61 -11.26 17.06 -1.07
C PRO A 61 -12.22 15.95 -0.58
N ILE A 62 -13.18 15.48 -1.39
CA ILE A 62 -14.04 14.35 -1.05
C ILE A 62 -13.54 13.05 -1.69
N ALA A 63 -13.18 13.09 -2.99
CA ALA A 63 -12.72 11.90 -3.71
C ALA A 63 -11.25 11.54 -3.43
N ASP A 64 -10.41 12.53 -3.16
CA ASP A 64 -8.96 12.38 -3.00
C ASP A 64 -8.50 12.35 -1.53
N THR A 65 -9.39 12.62 -0.58
CA THR A 65 -9.03 12.58 0.87
C THR A 65 -9.03 11.16 1.43
N VAL A 66 -9.93 10.28 0.98
CA VAL A 66 -9.95 8.85 1.36
C VAL A 66 -10.59 8.02 0.23
N GLY A 67 -9.83 7.10 -0.40
CA GLY A 67 -10.41 6.23 -1.41
C GLY A 67 -9.47 5.75 -2.53
N PRO A 68 -10.02 5.36 -3.70
CA PRO A 68 -9.24 4.80 -4.81
C PRO A 68 -8.16 5.75 -5.33
N GLY A 69 -8.32 7.07 -5.21
CA GLY A 69 -7.32 8.04 -5.64
C GLY A 69 -5.94 7.90 -4.99
N ILE A 70 -5.86 7.34 -3.78
CA ILE A 70 -4.61 7.28 -3.01
C ILE A 70 -3.80 6.01 -3.28
N TYR A 71 -4.46 4.84 -3.29
CA TYR A 71 -3.71 3.58 -3.29
C TYR A 71 -4.28 2.47 -4.20
N GLY A 72 -5.61 2.29 -4.24
CA GLY A 72 -6.25 1.13 -4.91
C GLY A 72 -6.94 1.43 -6.24
N GLY A 73 -6.82 2.66 -6.76
CA GLY A 73 -7.60 3.14 -7.89
C GLY A 73 -7.05 2.69 -9.24
N ARG A 74 -7.91 2.77 -10.26
CA ARG A 74 -7.52 2.65 -11.66
C ARG A 74 -6.61 3.81 -12.06
N VAL A 75 -5.65 3.50 -12.91
CA VAL A 75 -4.59 4.43 -13.28
C VAL A 75 -4.78 4.93 -14.70
N LYS A 76 -4.50 6.21 -14.90
CA LYS A 76 -4.50 6.85 -16.20
C LYS A 76 -3.43 6.19 -17.08
N ARG A 77 -3.80 5.85 -18.30
CA ARG A 77 -2.91 5.31 -19.32
C ARG A 77 -2.84 6.25 -20.51
N ASP A 78 -1.66 6.36 -21.10
CA ASP A 78 -1.47 7.09 -22.34
C ASP A 78 -2.29 6.42 -23.46
N GLU A 79 -3.08 7.19 -24.18
CA GLU A 79 -4.00 6.69 -25.20
C GLU A 79 -3.27 6.03 -26.39
N LYS A 80 -2.04 6.48 -26.69
CA LYS A 80 -1.26 6.00 -27.83
C LYS A 80 -0.42 4.78 -27.46
N THR A 81 0.17 4.76 -26.26
CA THR A 81 1.12 3.72 -25.85
C THR A 81 0.57 2.73 -24.83
N GLY A 82 -0.57 3.02 -24.19
CA GLY A 82 -1.16 2.22 -23.10
C GLY A 82 -0.33 2.19 -21.81
N LYS A 83 0.75 2.98 -21.75
CA LYS A 83 1.66 3.04 -20.60
C LYS A 83 1.01 3.85 -19.47
N ILE A 84 1.32 3.48 -18.24
CA ILE A 84 0.81 4.21 -17.07
C ILE A 84 1.40 5.61 -17.07
N VAL A 85 0.54 6.61 -16.91
CA VAL A 85 0.97 8.00 -16.77
C VAL A 85 1.40 8.22 -15.33
N ILE A 86 2.65 8.63 -15.14
CA ILE A 86 3.22 9.01 -13.85
C ILE A 86 3.12 10.53 -13.72
N GLY A 87 2.62 11.03 -12.59
CA GLY A 87 2.34 12.46 -12.44
C GLY A 87 2.63 13.00 -11.05
N LYS A 88 2.59 14.33 -10.98
CA LYS A 88 2.75 15.08 -9.73
C LYS A 88 1.59 14.68 -8.80
N GLN A 89 1.92 14.05 -7.67
CA GLN A 89 0.93 13.90 -6.60
C GLN A 89 0.69 15.26 -5.94
N TYR A 90 -0.52 15.41 -5.38
CA TYR A 90 -1.03 16.60 -4.71
C TYR A 90 0.04 17.38 -3.91
N GLN A 91 0.10 18.70 -4.12
CA GLN A 91 0.98 19.67 -3.45
C GLN A 91 2.50 19.54 -3.70
N ASN A 92 2.95 18.75 -4.69
CA ASN A 92 4.37 18.66 -5.07
C ASN A 92 5.36 18.31 -3.93
N HIS A 93 4.87 17.82 -2.78
CA HIS A 93 5.71 17.40 -1.65
C HIS A 93 6.22 15.95 -1.79
N ASN A 94 5.84 15.24 -2.85
CA ASN A 94 6.27 13.87 -3.08
C ASN A 94 7.49 13.78 -4.01
N LYS A 95 8.63 13.39 -3.44
CA LYS A 95 9.88 13.13 -4.17
C LYS A 95 9.83 11.91 -5.10
N ALA A 96 8.80 11.07 -5.00
CA ALA A 96 8.61 9.88 -5.80
C ALA A 96 7.17 9.79 -6.36
N PRO A 97 6.86 10.51 -7.46
CA PRO A 97 5.52 10.53 -8.04
C PRO A 97 5.06 9.13 -8.47
N GLY A 98 3.78 8.82 -8.22
CA GLY A 98 3.15 7.55 -8.56
C GLY A 98 2.26 7.63 -9.80
N PRO A 99 1.59 6.50 -10.14
CA PRO A 99 0.55 6.46 -11.15
C PRO A 99 -0.57 7.47 -10.89
N ILE A 100 -1.01 8.19 -11.93
CA ILE A 100 -2.11 9.15 -11.84
C ILE A 100 -3.45 8.40 -11.75
N TYR A 101 -4.32 8.80 -10.83
CA TYR A 101 -5.69 8.31 -10.74
C TYR A 101 -6.53 8.76 -11.95
N ASP A 102 -7.28 7.87 -12.57
CA ASP A 102 -8.13 8.20 -13.73
C ASP A 102 -9.54 8.69 -13.36
N GLY A 103 -9.86 8.77 -12.06
CA GLY A 103 -11.18 9.21 -11.57
C GLY A 103 -12.26 8.12 -11.57
N SER A 104 -11.95 6.90 -12.02
CA SER A 104 -12.99 5.89 -12.30
C SER A 104 -13.25 4.90 -11.16
N GLY A 105 -12.53 4.95 -10.05
CA GLY A 105 -12.73 4.09 -8.88
C GLY A 105 -11.67 2.98 -8.71
N TYR A 106 -11.98 1.98 -7.90
CA TYR A 106 -11.11 0.82 -7.67
C TYR A 106 -11.02 -0.07 -8.90
N THR A 107 -9.90 -0.79 -9.04
CA THR A 107 -9.78 -1.80 -10.10
C THR A 107 -10.71 -3.00 -9.87
N GLU A 108 -11.06 -3.71 -10.96
CA GLU A 108 -11.92 -4.90 -10.85
C GLU A 108 -11.28 -5.98 -9.95
N MET A 109 -9.95 -6.15 -10.02
CA MET A 109 -9.25 -7.08 -9.15
C MET A 109 -9.32 -6.64 -7.68
N THR A 110 -9.11 -5.36 -7.40
CA THR A 110 -9.15 -4.83 -6.01
C THR A 110 -10.50 -5.11 -5.35
N GLU A 111 -11.59 -4.90 -6.07
CA GLU A 111 -12.93 -5.27 -5.57
C GLU A 111 -13.06 -6.78 -5.40
N ALA A 112 -12.61 -7.58 -6.37
CA ALA A 112 -12.67 -9.03 -6.32
C ALA A 112 -11.93 -9.65 -5.11
N LEU A 113 -10.82 -9.06 -4.67
CA LEU A 113 -10.08 -9.52 -3.48
C LEU A 113 -10.94 -9.57 -2.22
N ARG A 114 -11.96 -8.71 -2.14
CA ARG A 114 -12.92 -8.66 -1.02
C ARG A 114 -13.93 -9.79 -1.10
N TYR A 115 -14.24 -10.28 -2.28
CA TYR A 115 -15.26 -11.32 -2.48
C TYR A 115 -14.66 -12.73 -2.55
N GLY A 116 -13.34 -12.85 -2.68
CA GLY A 116 -12.60 -14.12 -2.58
C GLY A 116 -12.31 -14.76 -3.93
N LYS A 117 -11.97 -16.04 -3.90
CA LYS A 117 -11.41 -16.81 -5.02
C LYS A 117 -12.28 -16.75 -6.27
N GLU A 118 -13.58 -16.97 -6.15
CA GLU A 118 -14.49 -17.05 -7.30
C GLU A 118 -14.60 -15.70 -8.03
N ALA A 119 -14.56 -14.60 -7.28
CA ALA A 119 -14.55 -13.26 -7.88
C ALA A 119 -13.24 -12.98 -8.60
N ILE A 120 -12.11 -13.36 -8.01
CA ILE A 120 -10.78 -13.22 -8.61
C ILE A 120 -10.72 -13.99 -9.92
N GLN A 121 -11.16 -15.24 -9.94
CA GLN A 121 -11.20 -16.08 -11.13
C GLN A 121 -12.06 -15.47 -12.25
N LYS A 122 -13.20 -14.85 -11.91
CA LYS A 122 -14.03 -14.14 -12.89
C LYS A 122 -13.27 -12.97 -13.54
N VAL A 123 -12.56 -12.19 -12.75
CA VAL A 123 -11.73 -11.08 -13.25
C VAL A 123 -10.59 -11.60 -14.13
N LEU A 124 -9.87 -12.62 -13.69
CA LEU A 124 -8.75 -13.20 -14.45
C LEU A 124 -9.20 -13.84 -15.76
N LYS A 125 -10.38 -14.47 -15.80
CA LYS A 125 -10.95 -14.99 -17.05
C LYS A 125 -11.23 -13.88 -18.07
N LYS A 126 -11.67 -12.71 -17.61
CA LYS A 126 -11.93 -11.54 -18.47
C LYS A 126 -10.62 -10.85 -18.88
N ASN A 127 -9.69 -10.72 -17.95
CA ASN A 127 -8.41 -10.05 -18.16
C ASN A 127 -7.30 -10.75 -17.34
N PRO A 128 -6.54 -11.68 -17.94
CA PRO A 128 -5.45 -12.37 -17.25
C PRO A 128 -4.35 -11.43 -16.75
N LYS A 129 -4.16 -10.27 -17.40
CA LYS A 129 -3.15 -9.28 -16.99
C LYS A 129 -3.50 -8.58 -15.67
N ALA A 130 -4.74 -8.72 -15.19
CA ALA A 130 -5.18 -8.13 -13.91
C ALA A 130 -4.43 -8.70 -12.71
N ILE A 131 -3.79 -9.88 -12.81
CA ILE A 131 -3.06 -10.50 -11.69
C ILE A 131 -1.88 -9.65 -11.19
N ASN A 132 -1.29 -8.84 -12.07
CA ASN A 132 -0.18 -7.94 -11.78
C ASN A 132 -0.50 -6.51 -12.25
N GLU A 133 -1.78 -6.11 -12.24
CA GLU A 133 -2.14 -4.73 -12.54
C GLU A 133 -1.60 -3.77 -11.49
N ILE A 134 -1.38 -2.52 -11.88
CA ILE A 134 -0.82 -1.49 -11.03
C ILE A 134 -1.90 -0.45 -10.73
N THR A 135 -2.12 -0.20 -9.45
CA THR A 135 -3.06 0.79 -8.94
C THR A 135 -2.37 2.14 -8.67
N THR A 136 -3.13 3.16 -8.24
CA THR A 136 -2.65 4.51 -7.92
C THR A 136 -1.49 4.56 -6.93
N GLY A 137 -1.38 3.60 -6.01
CA GLY A 137 -0.24 3.46 -5.10
C GLY A 137 1.03 2.90 -5.75
N GLY A 138 1.01 2.57 -7.04
CA GLY A 138 1.98 1.67 -7.66
C GLY A 138 1.82 0.23 -7.17
N ALA A 139 0.68 -0.11 -6.58
CA ALA A 139 0.48 -1.36 -5.86
C ALA A 139 -0.03 -2.47 -6.79
N THR A 140 0.45 -3.69 -6.58
CA THR A 140 -0.09 -4.90 -7.22
C THR A 140 -1.24 -5.48 -6.41
N PRO A 141 -2.04 -6.45 -6.93
CA PRO A 141 -3.06 -7.12 -6.14
C PRO A 141 -2.55 -7.73 -4.84
N LEU A 142 -1.31 -8.23 -4.79
CA LEU A 142 -0.71 -8.72 -3.54
C LEU A 142 -0.50 -7.63 -2.49
N HIS A 143 -0.16 -6.40 -2.90
CA HIS A 143 -0.14 -5.27 -1.97
C HIS A 143 -1.55 -4.95 -1.47
N MET A 144 -2.55 -5.04 -2.34
CA MET A 144 -3.95 -4.79 -1.98
C MET A 144 -4.51 -5.84 -1.02
N CYS A 145 -4.08 -7.10 -1.11
CA CYS A 145 -4.36 -8.11 -0.08
C CYS A 145 -3.88 -7.65 1.31
N GLY A 146 -2.77 -6.89 1.36
CA GLY A 146 -2.21 -6.31 2.57
C GLY A 146 -2.97 -5.12 3.14
N MET A 147 -4.09 -4.70 2.54
CA MET A 147 -4.87 -3.54 3.00
C MET A 147 -6.05 -3.90 3.91
N SER A 148 -6.36 -5.19 4.10
CA SER A 148 -7.45 -5.59 5.01
C SER A 148 -7.34 -7.03 5.49
N GLN A 149 -7.95 -7.30 6.65
CA GLN A 149 -8.04 -8.65 7.23
C GLN A 149 -8.78 -9.64 6.33
N ARG A 150 -9.69 -9.18 5.47
CA ARG A 150 -10.41 -10.03 4.50
C ARG A 150 -9.58 -10.23 3.23
N GLY A 151 -8.90 -9.19 2.76
CA GLY A 151 -8.05 -9.24 1.56
C GLY A 151 -6.89 -10.23 1.71
N GLN A 152 -6.27 -10.32 2.90
CA GLN A 152 -5.15 -11.24 3.10
C GLN A 152 -5.51 -12.72 2.84
N LEU A 153 -6.79 -13.09 2.95
CA LEU A 153 -7.25 -14.46 2.70
C LEU A 153 -7.10 -14.86 1.23
N SER A 154 -7.06 -13.88 0.32
CA SER A 154 -6.85 -14.09 -1.11
C SER A 154 -5.37 -14.21 -1.50
N THR A 155 -4.43 -13.94 -0.58
CA THR A 155 -2.98 -13.87 -0.87
C THR A 155 -2.46 -15.15 -1.52
N ALA A 156 -2.71 -16.31 -0.90
CA ALA A 156 -2.25 -17.60 -1.43
C ALA A 156 -2.82 -17.89 -2.83
N HIS A 157 -4.06 -17.47 -3.09
CA HIS A 157 -4.66 -17.65 -4.41
C HIS A 157 -4.03 -16.73 -5.45
N ILE A 158 -3.82 -15.44 -5.14
CA ILE A 158 -3.15 -14.52 -6.05
C ILE A 158 -1.72 -14.99 -6.37
N ILE A 159 -1.00 -15.54 -5.39
CA ILE A 159 0.31 -16.18 -5.63
C ILE A 159 0.17 -17.36 -6.60
N SER A 160 -0.79 -18.25 -6.38
CA SER A 160 -1.01 -19.43 -7.25
C SER A 160 -1.35 -19.07 -8.70
N GLU A 161 -1.93 -17.90 -8.93
CA GLU A 161 -2.27 -17.38 -10.26
C GLU A 161 -1.12 -16.58 -10.91
N GLY A 162 0.05 -16.50 -10.26
CA GLY A 162 1.24 -15.83 -10.79
C GLY A 162 1.43 -14.38 -10.35
N GLY A 163 0.88 -14.01 -9.18
CA GLY A 163 1.12 -12.71 -8.56
C GLY A 163 2.60 -12.51 -8.19
N ALA A 164 3.15 -11.33 -8.49
CA ALA A 164 4.54 -10.99 -8.23
C ALA A 164 4.81 -10.77 -6.73
N VAL A 165 5.36 -11.78 -6.06
CA VAL A 165 5.56 -11.87 -4.60
C VAL A 165 6.38 -10.72 -4.03
N ASP A 166 7.48 -10.35 -4.68
CA ASP A 166 8.40 -9.28 -4.24
C ASP A 166 8.30 -7.99 -5.07
N ALA A 167 7.14 -7.77 -5.70
CA ALA A 167 6.86 -6.50 -6.36
C ALA A 167 7.01 -5.34 -5.38
N VAL A 168 7.38 -4.15 -5.88
CA VAL A 168 7.61 -2.97 -5.06
C VAL A 168 6.67 -1.85 -5.49
N ASP A 169 5.95 -1.27 -4.55
CA ASP A 169 5.06 -0.14 -4.81
C ASP A 169 5.80 1.22 -4.91
N THR A 170 5.06 2.31 -5.12
CA THR A 170 5.65 3.65 -5.27
C THR A 170 6.42 4.10 -4.03
N TYR A 171 6.08 3.55 -2.86
CA TYR A 171 6.66 3.88 -1.56
C TYR A 171 7.86 3.00 -1.21
N GLY A 172 8.20 2.01 -2.04
CA GLY A 172 9.28 1.09 -1.77
C GLY A 172 8.88 -0.09 -0.87
N TYR A 173 7.58 -0.33 -0.69
CA TYR A 173 7.09 -1.44 0.12
C TYR A 173 6.87 -2.66 -0.78
N THR A 174 7.11 -3.86 -0.23
CA THR A 174 6.69 -5.13 -0.81
C THR A 174 5.33 -5.53 -0.23
N PRO A 175 4.64 -6.54 -0.79
CA PRO A 175 3.46 -7.10 -0.16
C PRO A 175 3.71 -7.54 1.29
N LEU A 176 4.88 -8.12 1.58
CA LEU A 176 5.23 -8.54 2.95
C LEU A 176 5.36 -7.35 3.91
N HIS A 177 5.93 -6.23 3.45
CA HIS A 177 5.96 -4.99 4.24
C HIS A 177 4.54 -4.48 4.57
N ARG A 178 3.60 -4.58 3.63
CA ARG A 178 2.19 -4.20 3.86
C ARG A 178 1.49 -5.14 4.84
N MET A 179 1.78 -6.44 4.80
CA MET A 179 1.27 -7.38 5.79
C MET A 179 1.82 -7.07 7.19
N ALA A 180 3.11 -6.76 7.27
CA ALA A 180 3.80 -6.37 8.50
C ALA A 180 3.24 -5.08 9.13
N SER A 181 2.96 -4.04 8.33
CA SER A 181 2.41 -2.79 8.87
C SER A 181 1.00 -2.94 9.45
N ASN A 182 0.23 -3.92 8.98
CA ASN A 182 -1.20 -4.07 9.27
C ASN A 182 -1.54 -5.33 10.10
N ASP A 183 -0.53 -6.03 10.64
CA ASP A 183 -0.67 -7.26 11.43
C ASP A 183 -1.46 -8.39 10.74
N LEU A 184 -1.14 -8.63 9.46
CA LEU A 184 -1.82 -9.60 8.59
C LEU A 184 -1.03 -10.91 8.47
N ALA A 185 -1.06 -11.72 9.53
CA ALA A 185 -0.26 -12.93 9.65
C ALA A 185 -0.57 -14.02 8.60
N ILE A 186 -1.83 -14.17 8.15
CA ILE A 186 -2.20 -15.21 7.17
C ILE A 186 -1.57 -14.87 5.82
N GLY A 187 -1.69 -13.62 5.40
CA GLY A 187 -1.07 -13.14 4.16
C GLY A 187 0.46 -13.15 4.24
N ALA A 188 1.04 -12.72 5.37
CA ALA A 188 2.49 -12.77 5.60
C ALA A 188 3.04 -14.18 5.48
N LYS A 189 2.40 -15.16 6.13
CA LYS A 189 2.79 -16.57 6.05
C LYS A 189 2.73 -17.09 4.61
N ALA A 190 1.64 -16.80 3.89
CA ALA A 190 1.50 -17.22 2.49
C ALA A 190 2.59 -16.65 1.57
N LEU A 191 3.03 -15.41 1.80
CA LEU A 191 4.12 -14.80 1.05
C LEU A 191 5.47 -15.46 1.37
N LEU A 192 5.76 -15.71 2.65
CA LEU A 192 7.00 -16.36 3.10
C LEU A 192 7.09 -17.81 2.60
N ASP A 193 5.99 -18.57 2.69
CA ASP A 193 5.89 -19.92 2.15
C ASP A 193 6.14 -19.95 0.62
N ALA A 194 5.81 -18.85 -0.07
CA ALA A 194 6.04 -18.67 -1.51
C ALA A 194 7.42 -18.10 -1.85
N GLY A 195 8.31 -17.94 -0.86
CA GLY A 195 9.68 -17.47 -1.06
C GLY A 195 9.86 -15.96 -1.12
N ALA A 196 8.94 -15.17 -0.54
CA ALA A 196 9.15 -13.74 -0.36
C ALA A 196 10.43 -13.47 0.45
N ASP A 197 11.22 -12.47 0.04
CA ASP A 197 12.44 -12.09 0.76
C ASP A 197 12.08 -11.34 2.06
N ALA A 198 12.21 -12.05 3.19
CA ALA A 198 11.94 -11.52 4.53
C ALA A 198 12.88 -10.37 4.94
N PHE A 199 14.07 -10.29 4.34
CA PHE A 199 15.10 -9.30 4.65
C PHE A 199 15.17 -8.15 3.66
N LYS A 200 14.30 -8.16 2.64
CA LYS A 200 14.21 -7.08 1.67
C LYS A 200 13.94 -5.76 2.39
N LYS A 201 14.69 -4.73 2.03
CA LYS A 201 14.57 -3.41 2.68
C LYS A 201 13.71 -2.47 1.86
N THR A 202 12.92 -1.65 2.55
CA THR A 202 12.25 -0.49 1.97
C THR A 202 13.26 0.58 1.54
N ARG A 203 12.78 1.64 0.88
CA ARG A 203 13.58 2.82 0.59
C ARG A 203 14.08 3.54 1.85
N CYS A 204 13.39 3.41 2.99
CA CYS A 204 13.84 3.97 4.28
C CYS A 204 14.78 2.99 5.03
N GLY A 205 15.10 1.82 4.44
CA GLY A 205 16.07 0.86 4.99
C GLY A 205 15.49 -0.14 6.00
N GLU A 206 14.17 -0.23 6.11
CA GLU A 206 13.47 -1.10 7.05
C GLU A 206 13.10 -2.42 6.38
N ASP A 207 13.24 -3.53 7.10
CA ASP A 207 12.73 -4.83 6.68
C ASP A 207 11.33 -5.11 7.26
N ALA A 208 10.72 -6.24 6.86
CA ALA A 208 9.39 -6.62 7.34
C ALA A 208 9.32 -6.78 8.86
N PHE A 209 10.38 -7.27 9.51
CA PHE A 209 10.41 -7.43 10.96
C PHE A 209 10.41 -6.07 11.67
N SER A 210 11.24 -5.13 11.20
CA SER A 210 11.36 -3.78 11.76
C SER A 210 10.03 -3.03 11.66
N ILE A 211 9.37 -3.11 10.50
CA ILE A 211 8.04 -2.52 10.28
C ILE A 211 7.00 -3.16 11.20
N ALA A 212 7.02 -4.48 11.35
CA ALA A 212 6.08 -5.19 12.22
C ALA A 212 6.29 -4.81 13.70
N ALA A 213 7.54 -4.67 14.13
CA ALA A 213 7.89 -4.25 15.49
C ALA A 213 7.41 -2.82 15.79
N GLU A 214 7.65 -1.87 14.88
CA GLU A 214 7.20 -0.49 15.02
C GLU A 214 5.67 -0.39 15.04
N SER A 215 5.01 -1.15 14.17
CA SER A 215 3.54 -1.18 14.04
C SER A 215 2.86 -2.01 15.14
N ARG A 216 3.62 -2.65 16.04
CA ARG A 216 3.13 -3.59 17.06
C ARG A 216 2.31 -4.74 16.48
N ALA A 217 2.71 -5.22 15.31
CA ALA A 217 2.10 -6.32 14.57
C ALA A 217 2.55 -7.68 15.14
N TYR A 218 2.07 -8.01 16.34
CA TYR A 218 2.51 -9.19 17.09
C TYR A 218 2.30 -10.52 16.36
N LYS A 219 1.23 -10.65 15.56
CA LYS A 219 0.94 -11.89 14.84
C LYS A 219 1.93 -12.07 13.68
N VAL A 220 2.26 -11.01 12.97
CA VAL A 220 3.26 -11.07 11.89
C VAL A 220 4.67 -11.29 12.46
N ILE A 221 5.02 -10.64 13.58
CA ILE A 221 6.29 -10.90 14.28
C ILE A 221 6.43 -12.39 14.61
N LYS A 222 5.36 -13.02 15.11
CA LYS A 222 5.35 -14.46 15.41
C LYS A 222 5.64 -15.28 14.15
N VAL A 223 4.93 -15.03 13.05
CA VAL A 223 5.14 -15.72 11.77
C VAL A 223 6.56 -15.55 11.23
N LEU A 224 7.11 -14.34 11.28
CA LEU A 224 8.47 -14.07 10.83
C LEU A 224 9.51 -14.83 11.66
N LYS A 225 9.36 -14.87 13.00
CA LYS A 225 10.25 -15.64 13.88
C LYS A 225 10.19 -17.13 13.57
N GLU A 226 8.99 -17.69 13.48
CA GLU A 226 8.79 -19.11 13.15
C GLU A 226 9.46 -19.46 11.81
N TYR A 227 9.30 -18.61 10.78
CA TYR A 227 9.95 -18.79 9.48
C TYR A 227 11.48 -18.77 9.56
N LEU A 228 12.06 -17.85 10.34
CA LEU A 228 13.51 -17.75 10.50
C LEU A 228 14.09 -18.93 11.29
N ASP A 229 13.43 -19.34 12.37
CA ASP A 229 13.83 -20.50 13.16
C ASP A 229 13.80 -21.79 12.32
N GLU A 230 12.79 -21.94 11.45
CA GLU A 230 12.71 -23.04 10.50
C GLU A 230 13.84 -23.00 9.45
N ALA A 231 14.15 -21.82 8.91
CA ALA A 231 15.24 -21.66 7.94
C ALA A 231 16.60 -21.99 8.56
N ASP A 232 16.85 -21.54 9.79
CA ASP A 232 18.08 -21.83 10.54
C ASP A 232 18.23 -23.33 10.82
N SER A 233 17.13 -24.01 11.18
CA SER A 233 17.17 -25.46 11.44
C SER A 233 17.52 -26.28 10.19
N LYS A 234 16.98 -25.90 9.01
CA LYS A 234 17.29 -26.53 7.72
C LYS A 234 18.71 -26.28 7.26
N SER A 235 19.31 -25.15 7.64
CA SER A 235 20.71 -24.83 7.28
C SER A 235 21.75 -25.69 8.02
N LYS A 236 21.34 -26.33 9.13
CA LYS A 236 22.23 -27.12 10.01
C LYS A 236 22.06 -28.64 9.87
N SER A 237 21.06 -29.10 9.11
CA SER A 237 20.79 -30.51 8.81
C SER A 237 21.38 -30.92 7.47
#